data_AF-A0A1M3EAY4-F1
#
_entry.id   AF-A0A1M3EAY4-F1
#
_cell.length_a   1.000
_cell.length_b   1.000
_cell.length_c   1.000
_cell.angle_alpha   90.00
_cell.angle_beta   90.00
_cell.angle_gamma   90.00
#
_symmetry.space_group_name_H-M   'P 1'
#
loop_
_entity.id
_entity.type
_entity.pdbx_description
1 polymer ?
#
loop_
_entity_poly.entity_id
_entity_poly.type
_entity_poly.pdbx_seq_one_letter_code
_entity_poly.pdbx_strand_id
1 'polypeptide(L)'
;MKKQNIQNSDYLQREKNFLSTITAEDTFQVIIGNDGSDTLLLWQDEYYMEAYLNDCAAPIKLSKVDTVVFLKWIKKNHQEVNCFVHPVFGQETPRFPTKELAAKIIDKMESDGDFYDTLRENNLL
;
A
#
# COMPACT_ATOMS: atom_id res chain seq x y z
N MET A 1 -18.52 3.20 1.20
CA MET A 1 -17.46 4.14 1.59
C MET A 1 -17.58 5.45 0.80
N LYS A 2 -17.38 6.61 1.45
CA LYS A 2 -17.37 7.92 0.76
C LYS A 2 -16.03 8.06 0.02
N LYS A 3 -16.04 8.24 -1.31
CA LYS A 3 -14.81 8.39 -2.11
C LYS A 3 -13.97 9.54 -1.56
N GLN A 4 -12.74 9.25 -1.11
CA GLN A 4 -11.82 10.27 -0.64
C GLN A 4 -11.25 11.05 -1.84
N ASN A 5 -10.98 12.35 -1.73
CA ASN A 5 -10.40 13.09 -2.85
C ASN A 5 -8.86 13.01 -2.81
N ILE A 6 -8.32 11.80 -3.05
CA ILE A 6 -6.86 11.53 -2.99
C ILE A 6 -6.11 12.27 -4.11
N GLN A 7 -6.77 12.55 -5.24
CA GLN A 7 -6.18 13.30 -6.36
C GLN A 7 -5.79 14.74 -5.99
N ASN A 8 -6.52 15.36 -5.05
CA ASN A 8 -6.22 16.70 -4.52
C ASN A 8 -5.57 16.66 -3.13
N SER A 9 -5.31 15.46 -2.59
CA SER A 9 -4.68 15.29 -1.29
C SER A 9 -3.18 15.46 -1.42
N ASP A 10 -2.54 16.14 -0.47
CA ASP A 10 -1.08 16.21 -0.41
C ASP A 10 -0.45 14.86 -0.02
N TYR A 11 0.88 14.81 -0.07
CA TYR A 11 1.70 13.66 0.31
C TYR A 11 1.26 13.01 1.63
N LEU A 12 1.11 13.80 2.70
CA LEU A 12 0.86 13.31 4.05
C LEU A 12 -0.54 12.73 4.17
N GLN A 13 -1.51 13.38 3.54
CA GLN A 13 -2.89 12.91 3.54
C GLN A 13 -3.02 11.59 2.75
N ARG A 14 -2.27 11.40 1.65
CA ARG A 14 -2.25 10.14 0.91
C ARG A 14 -1.67 8.99 1.72
N GLU A 15 -0.52 9.20 2.38
CA GLU A 15 0.08 8.21 3.27
C GLU A 15 -0.89 7.81 4.39
N LYS A 16 -1.48 8.80 5.07
CA LYS A 16 -2.41 8.57 6.17
C LYS A 16 -3.64 7.78 5.71
N ASN A 17 -4.21 8.13 4.55
CA ASN A 17 -5.36 7.44 3.99
C ASN A 17 -5.01 5.99 3.65
N PHE A 18 -3.82 5.74 3.10
CA PHE A 18 -3.32 4.39 2.84
C PHE A 18 -3.23 3.55 4.09
N LEU A 19 -2.49 4.02 5.10
CA LEU A 19 -2.30 3.27 6.33
C LEU A 19 -3.64 2.99 7.03
N SER A 20 -4.55 3.96 7.04
CA SER A 20 -5.88 3.79 7.66
C SER A 20 -6.79 2.81 6.92
N THR A 21 -6.56 2.58 5.63
CA THR A 21 -7.46 1.78 4.78
C THR A 21 -6.94 0.37 4.54
N ILE A 22 -5.62 0.21 4.37
CA ILE A 22 -4.99 -1.09 4.06
C ILE A 22 -5.15 -2.10 5.21
N THR A 23 -5.38 -1.59 6.42
CA THR A 23 -5.61 -2.36 7.65
C THR A 23 -7.09 -2.46 8.03
N ALA A 24 -8.01 -1.81 7.31
CA ALA A 24 -9.42 -1.86 7.66
C ALA A 24 -10.05 -3.20 7.22
N GLU A 25 -10.96 -3.76 8.03
CA GLU A 25 -11.62 -5.04 7.76
C GLU A 25 -12.30 -5.08 6.38
N ASP A 26 -12.92 -3.97 5.96
CA ASP A 26 -13.63 -3.84 4.69
C ASP A 26 -12.70 -3.90 3.45
N THR A 27 -11.42 -3.59 3.63
CA THR A 27 -10.46 -3.33 2.54
C THR A 27 -9.10 -3.95 2.82
N PHE A 28 -9.06 -5.09 3.53
CA PHE A 28 -7.85 -5.80 3.98
C PHE A 28 -7.04 -6.42 2.82
N GLN A 29 -6.70 -5.58 1.85
CA GLN A 29 -6.13 -5.90 0.57
C GLN A 29 -5.29 -4.72 0.11
N VAL A 30 -4.25 -5.02 -0.66
CA VAL A 30 -3.43 -4.04 -1.36
C VAL A 30 -3.35 -4.39 -2.83
N ILE A 31 -3.47 -3.37 -3.67
CA ILE A 31 -3.25 -3.46 -5.10
C ILE A 31 -1.81 -3.06 -5.37
N ILE A 32 -1.05 -3.97 -5.97
CA ILE A 32 0.37 -3.81 -6.28
C ILE A 32 0.52 -3.69 -7.79
N GLY A 33 1.07 -2.58 -8.24
CA GLY A 33 1.57 -2.38 -9.59
C GLY A 33 3.09 -2.58 -9.66
N ASN A 34 3.54 -3.20 -10.73
CA ASN A 34 4.96 -3.30 -11.06
C ASN A 34 5.13 -3.08 -12.58
N ASP A 35 6.00 -2.15 -12.95
CA ASP A 35 6.33 -1.76 -14.32
C ASP A 35 7.63 -2.42 -14.83
N GLY A 36 8.14 -3.41 -14.09
CA GLY A 36 9.44 -4.06 -14.33
C GLY A 36 10.60 -3.41 -13.59
N SER A 37 10.39 -2.32 -12.84
CA SER A 37 11.41 -1.66 -12.02
C SER A 37 11.50 -2.24 -10.60
N ASP A 38 12.50 -1.77 -9.85
CA ASP A 38 12.69 -2.03 -8.41
C ASP A 38 11.75 -1.20 -7.52
N THR A 39 10.65 -0.70 -8.10
CA THR A 39 9.61 0.06 -7.40
C THR A 39 8.26 -0.66 -7.51
N LEU A 40 7.58 -0.80 -6.38
CA LEU A 40 6.21 -1.25 -6.28
C LEU A 40 5.29 -0.05 -6.14
N LEU A 41 4.24 0.00 -6.95
CA LEU A 41 3.18 0.99 -6.86
C LEU A 41 2.06 0.39 -6.01
N LEU A 42 1.60 1.08 -4.98
CA LEU A 42 0.65 0.54 -4.01
C LEU A 42 -0.61 1.40 -3.96
N TRP A 43 -1.77 0.76 -4.09
CA TRP A 43 -3.08 1.38 -3.91
C TRP A 43 -3.97 0.55 -2.99
N GLN A 44 -4.91 1.22 -2.34
CA GLN A 44 -5.94 0.59 -1.51
C GLN A 44 -7.27 0.37 -2.26
N ASP A 45 -7.46 1.04 -3.40
CA ASP A 45 -8.72 1.11 -4.14
C ASP A 45 -8.44 1.26 -5.64
N GLU A 46 -9.29 0.63 -6.46
CA GLU A 46 -9.17 0.57 -7.92
C GLU A 46 -9.36 1.94 -8.58
N TYR A 47 -10.16 2.84 -8.00
CA TYR A 47 -10.44 4.16 -8.58
C TYR A 47 -9.18 5.02 -8.75
N TYR A 48 -8.28 5.03 -7.76
CA TYR A 48 -7.04 5.83 -7.87
C TYR A 48 -5.98 5.15 -8.73
N MET A 49 -5.97 3.82 -8.72
CA MET A 49 -5.16 3.02 -9.63
C MET A 49 -5.56 3.31 -11.09
N GLU A 50 -6.85 3.23 -11.44
CA GLU A 50 -7.34 3.49 -12.79
C GLU A 50 -6.94 4.87 -13.31
N ALA A 51 -7.05 5.91 -12.47
CA ALA A 51 -6.63 7.26 -12.84
C ALA A 51 -5.13 7.31 -13.20
N TYR A 52 -4.27 6.68 -12.39
CA TYR A 52 -2.84 6.58 -12.70
C TYR A 52 -2.60 5.77 -13.98
N LEU A 53 -3.23 4.61 -14.12
CA LEU A 53 -3.02 3.74 -15.29
C LEU A 53 -3.42 4.39 -16.62
N ASN A 54 -4.45 5.22 -16.64
CA ASN A 54 -4.90 5.93 -17.85
C ASN A 54 -3.85 6.92 -18.38
N ASP A 55 -3.08 7.54 -17.48
CA ASP A 55 -2.04 8.51 -17.83
C ASP A 55 -0.66 7.85 -18.01
N CYS A 56 -0.51 6.59 -17.56
CA CYS A 56 0.75 5.87 -17.62
C CYS A 56 0.98 5.22 -18.98
N ALA A 57 2.06 5.60 -19.66
CA ALA A 57 2.45 4.98 -20.92
C ALA A 57 3.13 3.60 -20.74
N ALA A 58 3.64 3.31 -19.55
CA ALA A 58 4.32 2.05 -19.26
C ALA A 58 3.31 0.93 -18.94
N PRO A 59 3.52 -0.29 -19.44
CA PRO A 59 2.67 -1.41 -19.06
C PRO A 59 2.91 -1.79 -17.59
N ILE A 60 1.85 -1.70 -16.78
CA ILE A 60 1.91 -2.04 -15.35
C ILE A 60 1.22 -3.39 -15.14
N LYS A 61 1.96 -4.33 -14.56
CA LYS A 61 1.38 -5.59 -14.07
C LYS A 61 0.76 -5.35 -12.71
N LEU A 62 -0.54 -5.66 -12.60
CA LEU A 62 -1.30 -5.48 -11.37
C LEU A 62 -1.49 -6.80 -10.65
N SER A 63 -1.50 -6.75 -9.32
CA SER A 63 -1.83 -7.88 -8.45
C SER A 63 -2.58 -7.37 -7.24
N LYS A 64 -3.75 -7.93 -6.98
CA LYS A 64 -4.53 -7.64 -5.78
C LYS A 64 -4.25 -8.75 -4.77
N VAL A 65 -3.70 -8.39 -3.62
CA VAL A 65 -3.25 -9.35 -2.62
C VAL A 65 -3.77 -8.97 -1.24
N ASP A 66 -3.98 -9.96 -0.39
CA ASP A 66 -4.30 -9.77 1.02
C ASP A 66 -3.15 -9.05 1.76
N THR A 67 -3.49 -8.14 2.67
CA THR A 67 -2.48 -7.35 3.40
C THR A 67 -1.52 -8.21 4.22
N VAL A 68 -1.98 -9.29 4.85
CA VAL A 68 -1.12 -10.23 5.59
C VAL A 68 -0.21 -11.01 4.64
N VAL A 69 -0.71 -11.43 3.48
CA VAL A 69 0.12 -12.08 2.45
C VAL A 69 1.23 -11.14 1.98
N PHE A 70 0.91 -9.88 1.74
CA PHE A 70 1.89 -8.85 1.37
C PHE A 70 2.95 -8.65 2.46
N LEU A 71 2.54 -8.52 3.72
CA LEU A 71 3.47 -8.34 4.85
C LEU A 71 4.38 -9.56 5.04
N LYS A 72 3.85 -10.78 4.90
CA LYS A 72 4.65 -12.01 4.91
C LYS A 72 5.67 -12.02 3.77
N TRP A 73 5.27 -11.57 2.59
CA TRP A 73 6.18 -11.47 1.46
C TRP A 73 7.30 -10.47 1.74
N ILE A 74 6.99 -9.27 2.26
CA ILE A 74 8.02 -8.29 2.66
C ILE A 74 8.95 -8.89 3.73
N LYS A 75 8.42 -9.54 4.77
CA LYS A 75 9.23 -10.10 5.86
C LYS A 75 10.21 -11.17 5.37
N LYS A 76 9.82 -11.96 4.36
CA LYS A 76 10.67 -13.00 3.74
C LYS A 76 11.59 -12.46 2.65
N ASN A 77 11.22 -11.35 2.00
CA ASN A 77 12.00 -10.77 0.94
C ASN A 77 13.11 -9.89 1.52
N HIS A 78 14.36 -10.31 1.33
CA HIS A 78 15.53 -9.54 1.77
C HIS A 78 15.96 -8.47 0.78
N GLN A 79 15.38 -8.44 -0.43
CA GLN A 79 15.61 -7.37 -1.40
C GLN A 79 14.88 -6.10 -0.95
N GLU A 80 15.64 -5.03 -0.83
CA GLU A 80 15.10 -3.72 -0.54
C GLU A 80 14.56 -3.12 -1.84
N VAL A 81 13.23 -3.02 -1.93
CA VAL A 81 12.54 -2.35 -3.02
C VAL A 81 11.86 -1.10 -2.49
N ASN A 82 11.61 -0.14 -3.38
CA ASN A 82 10.88 1.06 -3.02
C ASN A 82 9.39 0.84 -3.23
N CYS A 83 8.58 1.41 -2.35
CA CYS A 83 7.13 1.40 -2.43
C CYS A 83 6.61 2.82 -2.61
N PHE A 84 5.88 3.05 -3.69
CA PHE A 84 5.17 4.29 -3.96
C PHE A 84 3.72 4.12 -3.57
N VAL A 85 3.27 4.85 -2.55
CA VAL A 85 1.92 4.75 -2.03
C VAL A 85 1.04 5.82 -2.68
N HIS A 86 -0.04 5.38 -3.35
CA HIS A 86 -0.94 6.23 -4.14
C HIS A 86 -0.21 7.24 -5.03
N PRO A 87 0.59 6.76 -5.99
CA PRO A 87 1.19 7.65 -6.98
C PRO A 87 0.10 8.41 -7.74
N VAL A 88 0.32 9.71 -7.95
CA VAL A 88 -0.53 10.60 -8.74
C VAL A 88 0.37 11.35 -9.72
N PHE A 89 0.00 11.37 -11.01
CA PHE A 89 0.79 12.04 -12.03
C PHE A 89 1.00 13.52 -11.74
N GLY A 90 2.23 13.99 -11.95
CA GLY A 90 2.61 15.39 -11.72
C GLY A 90 2.70 15.81 -10.25
N GLN A 91 2.57 14.88 -9.29
CA GLN A 91 2.67 15.16 -7.86
C GLN A 91 3.76 14.31 -7.20
N GLU A 92 4.32 14.86 -6.12
CA GLU A 92 5.26 14.11 -5.27
C GLU A 92 4.57 12.90 -4.65
N THR A 93 5.17 11.73 -4.78
CA THR A 93 4.57 10.47 -4.35
C THR A 93 5.20 9.98 -3.05
N PRO A 94 4.40 9.58 -2.04
CA PRO A 94 4.90 8.90 -0.85
C PRO A 94 5.75 7.68 -1.18
N ARG A 95 7.03 7.75 -0.85
CA ARG A 95 8.04 6.74 -1.14
C ARG A 95 8.61 6.20 0.16
N PHE A 96 8.54 4.89 0.32
CA PHE A 96 9.09 4.18 1.47
C PHE A 96 9.91 2.99 1.01
N PRO A 97 11.07 2.71 1.63
CA PRO A 97 11.65 1.37 1.59
C PRO A 97 10.65 0.36 2.14
N THR A 98 10.64 -0.87 1.60
CA THR A 98 9.69 -1.92 2.04
C THR A 98 9.66 -2.16 3.54
N LYS A 99 10.82 -2.12 4.20
CA LYS A 99 10.92 -2.32 5.65
C LYS A 99 10.23 -1.21 6.44
N GLU A 100 10.41 0.04 6.03
CA GLU A 100 9.79 1.18 6.68
C GLU A 100 8.27 1.14 6.51
N LEU A 101 7.81 0.83 5.29
CA LEU A 101 6.37 0.70 5.03
C LEU A 101 5.75 -0.44 5.84
N ALA A 102 6.40 -1.60 5.91
CA ALA A 102 5.92 -2.73 6.69
C ALA A 102 5.81 -2.38 8.18
N ALA A 103 6.81 -1.68 8.74
CA ALA A 103 6.77 -1.22 10.12
C ALA A 103 5.58 -0.28 10.37
N LYS A 104 5.32 0.69 9.47
CA LYS A 104 4.17 1.61 9.57
C LYS A 104 2.83 0.87 9.49
N ILE A 105 2.70 -0.14 8.64
CA ILE A 105 1.47 -0.93 8.53
C ILE A 105 1.26 -1.76 9.81
N ILE A 106 2.30 -2.42 10.32
CA ILE A 106 2.22 -3.21 11.56
C ILE A 106 1.85 -2.32 12.74
N ASP A 107 2.54 -1.19 12.93
CA ASP A 107 2.23 -0.22 13.99
C ASP A 107 0.76 0.25 13.92
N LYS A 108 0.27 0.50 12.70
CA LYS A 108 -1.14 0.84 12.49
C LYS A 108 -2.08 -0.30 12.88
N MET A 109 -1.81 -1.53 12.45
CA MET A 109 -2.60 -2.72 12.81
C MET A 109 -2.62 -2.97 14.32
N GLU A 110 -1.48 -2.82 14.99
CA GLU A 110 -1.37 -2.93 16.44
C GLU A 110 -2.18 -1.83 17.15
N SER A 111 -2.15 -0.60 16.64
CA SER A 111 -2.93 0.50 17.22
C SER A 111 -4.45 0.30 17.13
N ASP A 112 -4.90 -0.45 16.11
CA ASP A 112 -6.33 -0.74 15.89
C ASP A 112 -6.85 -1.86 16.81
N GLY A 113 -5.98 -2.55 17.56
CA GLY A 113 -6.33 -3.51 18.62
C GLY A 113 -6.83 -4.87 18.10
N ASP A 114 -7.69 -4.87 17.09
CA ASP A 114 -8.36 -6.06 16.56
C ASP A 114 -7.43 -6.96 15.72
N PHE A 115 -6.24 -6.46 15.35
CA PHE A 115 -5.30 -7.18 14.49
C PHE A 115 -4.15 -7.87 15.24
N TYR A 116 -4.02 -7.73 16.57
CA TYR A 116 -2.90 -8.33 17.32
C TYR A 116 -2.83 -9.85 17.18
N ASP A 117 -3.97 -10.53 17.32
CA ASP A 117 -4.01 -11.99 17.20
C ASP A 117 -3.74 -12.41 15.75
N THR A 118 -4.29 -11.70 14.77
CA THR A 118 -3.99 -11.90 13.34
C THR A 118 -2.48 -11.78 13.08
N LEU A 119 -1.81 -10.75 13.59
CA LEU A 119 -0.37 -10.57 13.40
C LEU A 119 0.44 -11.71 14.05
N ARG A 120 0.06 -12.14 15.26
CA ARG A 120 0.74 -13.22 16.00
C ARG A 120 0.59 -14.57 15.29
N GLU A 121 -0.64 -14.94 14.91
CA GLU A 121 -0.94 -16.18 14.18
C GLU A 121 -0.18 -16.29 12.86
N ASN A 122 0.13 -15.14 12.27
CA ASN A 122 0.84 -15.04 11.00
C ASN A 122 2.36 -14.86 11.14
N ASN A 123 2.91 -14.93 12.36
CA ASN A 123 4.32 -14.69 12.67
C ASN A 123 4.81 -13.34 12.13
N LEU A 124 4.00 -12.28 12.24
CA LEU A 124 4.37 -10.93 11.85
C LEU A 124 4.94 -10.12 13.02
N LEU A 125 4.49 -10.40 14.24
CA LEU A 125 5.12 -9.99 15.50
C LEU A 125 6.38 -10.83 15.83
#